data_AF-A0A7C9MX55-F1
#
_entry.id   AF-A0A7C9MX55-F1
#
_cell.length_a   1.000
_cell.length_b   1.000
_cell.length_c   1.000
_cell.angle_alpha   90.00
_cell.angle_beta   90.00
_cell.angle_gamma   90.00
#
_symmetry.space_group_name_H-M   'P 1'
#
loop_
_entity.id
_entity.type
_entity.pdbx_description
1 polymer ?
#
loop_
_entity_poly.entity_id
_entity_poly.type
_entity_poly.pdbx_seq_one_letter_code
_entity_poly.pdbx_strand_id
1 'polypeptide(L)'
;MGLFDMFKSDSGDKMSPHLAFATALLYMMSADGEMDNEEIGHLLSVLGGHDDGRGTIGVGAQSQALLDSALKYRRKNSIETFLQEATPLLTDAQKMCILVNLIDSSLVDGQPEPEEQVLFGKFLSAFGISEERFRPFFEVIVLKNDRQVFTNPNHPKNDSSYRVKLSV
;
A
#
# COMPACT_ATOMS: atom_id res chain seq x y z
N MET A 1 -29.78 -12.59 -23.70
CA MET A 1 -28.44 -12.85 -23.13
C MET A 1 -27.98 -14.21 -23.64
N GLY A 2 -26.70 -14.37 -24.03
CA GLY A 2 -26.22 -15.51 -24.84
C GLY A 2 -25.35 -16.50 -24.07
N LEU A 3 -25.32 -17.75 -24.55
CA LEU A 3 -24.59 -18.90 -24.01
C LEU A 3 -23.06 -18.72 -23.88
N PHE A 4 -22.48 -17.74 -24.56
CA PHE A 4 -21.04 -17.42 -24.50
C PHE A 4 -20.65 -16.52 -23.31
N ASP A 5 -21.59 -15.84 -22.66
CA ASP A 5 -21.30 -15.09 -21.42
C ASP A 5 -21.02 -16.02 -20.23
N MET A 6 -21.36 -17.30 -20.34
CA MET A 6 -21.14 -18.31 -19.31
C MET A 6 -19.69 -18.82 -19.24
N PHE A 7 -18.88 -18.56 -20.27
CA PHE A 7 -17.45 -18.88 -20.34
C PHE A 7 -16.54 -17.69 -20.00
N LYS A 8 -17.10 -16.52 -19.67
CA LYS A 8 -16.37 -15.50 -18.93
C LYS A 8 -16.25 -15.99 -17.48
N SER A 9 -15.30 -16.90 -17.25
CA SER A 9 -14.70 -17.01 -15.91
C SER A 9 -14.32 -15.61 -15.48
N ASP A 10 -14.83 -15.16 -14.35
CA ASP A 10 -14.52 -13.90 -13.66
C ASP A 10 -13.19 -13.29 -14.14
N SER A 11 -13.24 -12.32 -15.06
CA SER A 11 -12.10 -11.92 -15.90
C SER A 11 -10.96 -11.24 -15.16
N GLY A 12 -11.00 -11.17 -13.82
CA GLY A 12 -10.15 -10.29 -13.02
C GLY A 12 -10.39 -8.80 -13.28
N ASP A 13 -11.41 -8.45 -14.08
CA ASP A 13 -11.73 -7.08 -14.47
C ASP A 13 -12.54 -6.32 -13.40
N LYS A 14 -13.14 -7.02 -12.44
CA LYS A 14 -13.97 -6.39 -11.41
C LYS A 14 -13.12 -6.04 -10.18
N MET A 15 -13.16 -4.77 -9.78
CA MET A 15 -12.49 -4.31 -8.57
C MET A 15 -12.95 -5.10 -7.34
N SER A 16 -11.99 -5.67 -6.61
CA SER A 16 -12.18 -6.36 -5.33
C SER A 16 -11.31 -5.70 -4.27
N PRO A 17 -11.58 -5.86 -2.96
CA PRO A 17 -10.73 -5.28 -1.92
C PRO A 17 -9.26 -5.70 -2.01
N HIS A 18 -8.99 -6.95 -2.40
CA HIS A 18 -7.61 -7.46 -2.53
C HIS A 18 -6.91 -6.87 -3.76
N LEU A 19 -7.63 -6.75 -4.88
CA LEU A 19 -7.12 -6.06 -6.08
C LEU A 19 -6.89 -4.58 -5.81
N ALA A 20 -7.78 -3.94 -5.05
CA ALA A 20 -7.64 -2.54 -4.64
C ALA A 20 -6.38 -2.33 -3.79
N PHE A 21 -6.08 -3.24 -2.86
CA PHE A 21 -4.86 -3.19 -2.06
C PHE A 21 -3.60 -3.24 -2.92
N ALA A 22 -3.48 -4.25 -3.79
CA ALA A 22 -2.32 -4.38 -4.70
C ALA A 22 -2.20 -3.20 -5.67
N THR A 23 -3.32 -2.74 -6.21
CA THR A 23 -3.36 -1.62 -7.16
C THR A 23 -2.98 -0.30 -6.48
N ALA A 24 -3.40 -0.08 -5.23
CA ALA A 24 -3.03 1.10 -4.45
C ALA A 24 -1.52 1.18 -4.23
N LEU A 25 -0.90 0.05 -3.83
CA LEU A 25 0.56 -0.03 -3.65
C LEU A 25 1.28 0.26 -4.97
N LEU A 26 0.81 -0.32 -6.07
CA LEU A 26 1.38 -0.04 -7.39
C LEU A 26 1.27 1.44 -7.78
N TYR A 27 0.14 2.12 -7.53
CA TYR A 27 0.07 3.56 -7.81
C TYR A 27 1.08 4.35 -6.99
N MET A 28 1.30 3.96 -5.73
CA MET A 28 2.22 4.65 -4.82
C MET A 28 3.67 4.47 -5.22
N MET A 29 4.12 3.22 -5.40
CA MET A 29 5.49 2.83 -5.78
C MET A 29 5.90 3.23 -7.21
N SER A 30 5.06 4.00 -7.91
CA SER A 30 5.36 4.45 -9.27
C SER A 30 4.82 5.85 -9.50
N ALA A 31 4.73 6.62 -8.41
CA ALA A 31 4.30 8.00 -8.43
C ALA A 31 5.29 8.89 -9.20
N ASP A 32 6.58 8.54 -9.16
CA ASP A 32 7.68 9.16 -9.91
C ASP A 32 7.80 8.63 -11.35
N GLY A 33 7.15 7.51 -11.66
CA GLY A 33 7.05 6.92 -12.99
C GLY A 33 7.97 5.72 -13.24
N GLU A 34 8.84 5.37 -12.29
CA GLU A 34 9.70 4.18 -12.37
C GLU A 34 9.23 3.12 -11.37
N MET A 35 9.67 1.87 -11.55
CA MET A 35 9.48 0.81 -10.55
C MET A 35 10.74 -0.05 -10.57
N ASP A 36 11.49 0.00 -9.48
CA ASP A 36 12.71 -0.76 -9.33
C ASP A 36 12.44 -2.16 -8.75
N ASN A 37 13.40 -3.07 -8.95
CA ASN A 37 13.28 -4.45 -8.48
C ASN A 37 13.08 -4.56 -6.96
N GLU A 38 13.60 -3.60 -6.21
CA GLU A 38 13.46 -3.52 -4.75
C GLU A 38 12.01 -3.21 -4.35
N GLU A 39 11.35 -2.30 -5.05
CA GLU A 39 9.94 -1.94 -4.83
C GLU A 39 9.01 -3.09 -5.18
N ILE A 40 9.29 -3.79 -6.28
CA ILE A 40 8.57 -5.03 -6.64
C ILE A 40 8.77 -6.11 -5.57
N GLY A 41 10.00 -6.27 -5.07
CA GLY A 41 10.30 -7.20 -3.98
C GLY A 41 9.53 -6.87 -2.71
N HIS A 42 9.47 -5.59 -2.34
CA HIS A 42 8.69 -5.11 -1.20
C HIS A 42 7.19 -5.36 -1.40
N LEU A 43 6.65 -5.03 -2.59
CA LEU A 43 5.26 -5.27 -2.95
C LEU A 43 4.87 -6.74 -2.79
N LEU A 44 5.70 -7.65 -3.31
CA LEU A 44 5.48 -9.09 -3.18
C LEU A 44 5.53 -9.56 -1.73
N SER A 45 6.39 -8.95 -0.90
CA SER A 45 6.44 -9.25 0.54
C SER A 45 5.16 -8.82 1.27
N VAL A 46 4.58 -7.68 0.89
CA VAL A 46 3.37 -7.10 1.49
C VAL A 46 2.11 -7.85 1.06
N LEU A 47 2.02 -8.24 -0.21
CA LEU A 47 0.90 -9.03 -0.73
C LEU A 47 0.89 -10.46 -0.18
N GLY A 48 2.04 -10.93 0.33
CA GLY A 48 2.21 -12.25 0.92
C GLY A 48 2.07 -13.38 -0.11
N GLY A 49 2.41 -14.59 0.33
CA GLY A 49 2.13 -15.83 -0.38
C GLY A 49 0.86 -16.48 0.16
N HIS A 50 0.11 -17.20 -0.69
CA HIS A 50 -0.94 -18.10 -0.20
C HIS A 50 -0.28 -19.36 0.37
N ASP A 51 -0.60 -19.71 1.63
CA ASP A 51 -0.22 -20.99 2.20
C ASP A 51 -1.03 -22.08 1.48
N ASP A 52 -0.36 -22.89 0.66
CA ASP A 52 -0.95 -24.04 -0.02
C ASP A 52 -1.18 -25.23 0.92
N GLY A 53 -0.99 -25.03 2.23
CA GLY A 53 -1.11 -26.06 3.26
C GLY A 53 0.10 -26.98 3.33
N ARG A 54 1.18 -26.68 2.60
CA ARG A 54 2.43 -27.49 2.57
C ARG A 54 3.57 -26.86 3.35
N GLY A 55 3.30 -25.82 4.14
CA GLY A 55 4.28 -25.22 5.05
C GLY A 55 5.38 -24.42 4.36
N THR A 56 5.19 -24.07 3.08
CA THR A 56 6.09 -23.19 2.34
C THR A 56 5.34 -21.89 2.06
N ILE A 57 5.61 -20.83 2.81
CA ILE A 57 5.13 -19.48 2.48
C ILE A 57 6.02 -18.97 1.33
N GLY A 58 5.79 -19.51 0.14
CA GLY A 58 6.35 -18.98 -1.10
C GLY A 58 5.44 -17.89 -1.64
N VAL A 59 6.00 -16.91 -2.35
CA VAL A 59 5.23 -15.97 -3.18
C VAL A 59 4.37 -16.81 -4.13
N GLY A 60 3.09 -16.97 -3.81
CA GLY A 60 2.23 -17.97 -4.45
C GLY A 60 1.84 -17.55 -5.87
N ALA A 61 1.45 -18.51 -6.71
CA ALA A 61 0.91 -18.24 -8.05
C ALA A 61 -0.31 -17.28 -8.02
N GLN A 62 -1.05 -17.24 -6.90
CA GLN A 62 -2.14 -16.29 -6.67
C GLN A 62 -1.65 -14.84 -6.47
N SER A 63 -0.50 -14.64 -5.84
CA SER A 63 0.10 -13.30 -5.66
C SER A 63 0.60 -12.75 -7.00
N GLN A 64 1.14 -13.62 -7.87
CA GLN A 64 1.52 -13.22 -9.24
C GLN A 64 0.30 -12.85 -10.10
N ALA A 65 -0.76 -13.66 -10.07
CA ALA A 65 -1.98 -13.36 -10.83
C ALA A 65 -2.66 -12.06 -10.36
N LEU A 66 -2.63 -11.80 -9.05
CA LEU A 66 -3.10 -10.55 -8.47
C LEU A 66 -2.27 -9.37 -8.95
N LEU A 67 -0.94 -9.48 -8.89
CA LEU A 67 -0.01 -8.45 -9.36
C LEU A 67 -0.21 -8.15 -10.85
N ASP A 68 -0.31 -9.18 -11.68
CA ASP A 68 -0.55 -9.05 -13.12
C ASP A 68 -1.87 -8.32 -13.40
N SER A 69 -2.91 -8.63 -12.63
CA SER A 69 -4.22 -7.98 -12.73
C SER A 69 -4.15 -6.52 -12.31
N ALA A 70 -3.46 -6.21 -11.21
CA ALA A 70 -3.26 -4.85 -10.71
C ALA A 70 -2.44 -4.01 -11.71
N LEU A 71 -1.37 -4.56 -12.30
CA LEU A 71 -0.58 -3.92 -13.35
C LEU A 71 -1.39 -3.68 -14.63
N LYS A 72 -2.24 -4.64 -15.03
CA LYS A 72 -3.14 -4.47 -16.17
C LYS A 72 -4.17 -3.37 -15.91
N TYR A 73 -4.71 -3.30 -14.70
CA TYR A 73 -5.68 -2.27 -14.31
C TYR A 73 -5.02 -0.87 -14.30
N ARG A 74 -3.89 -0.72 -13.60
CA ARG A 74 -3.15 0.56 -13.49
C ARG A 74 -2.79 1.13 -14.85
N ARG A 75 -2.37 0.29 -15.81
CA ARG A 75 -2.04 0.72 -17.18
C ARG A 75 -3.20 1.33 -17.96
N LYS A 76 -4.45 1.05 -17.57
CA LYS A 76 -5.66 1.47 -18.28
C LYS A 76 -6.42 2.60 -17.59
N ASN A 77 -6.21 2.80 -16.28
CA ASN A 77 -7.03 3.67 -15.46
C ASN A 77 -6.18 4.74 -14.77
N SER A 78 -6.72 5.96 -14.61
CA SER A 78 -6.09 6.97 -13.78
C SER A 78 -6.31 6.67 -12.30
N ILE A 79 -5.54 7.33 -11.44
CA ILE A 79 -5.74 7.24 -9.99
C ILE A 79 -7.14 7.71 -9.58
N GLU A 80 -7.70 8.72 -10.23
CA GLU A 80 -9.05 9.22 -9.94
C GLU A 80 -10.12 8.16 -10.23
N THR A 81 -10.04 7.48 -11.38
CA THR A 81 -10.95 6.37 -11.71
C THR A 81 -10.81 5.24 -10.70
N PHE A 82 -9.57 4.86 -10.37
CA PHE A 82 -9.31 3.85 -9.36
C PHE A 82 -9.94 4.17 -8.01
N LEU A 83 -9.72 5.39 -7.50
CA LEU A 83 -10.23 5.81 -6.19
C LEU A 83 -11.76 5.83 -6.16
N GLN A 84 -12.42 6.24 -7.26
CA GLN A 84 -13.88 6.20 -7.37
C GLN A 84 -14.43 4.77 -7.31
N GLU A 85 -13.76 3.80 -7.93
CA GLU A 85 -14.18 2.39 -7.94
C GLU A 85 -13.86 1.66 -6.64
N ALA A 86 -12.66 1.88 -6.08
CA ALA A 86 -12.17 1.16 -4.91
C ALA A 86 -12.80 1.64 -3.59
N THR A 87 -12.89 2.96 -3.40
CA THR A 87 -13.35 3.57 -2.13
C THR A 87 -14.68 3.00 -1.59
N PRO A 88 -15.76 2.85 -2.39
CA PRO A 88 -17.04 2.35 -1.88
C PRO A 88 -17.02 0.85 -1.53
N LEU A 89 -16.02 0.09 -2.00
CA LEU A 89 -15.88 -1.34 -1.72
C LEU A 89 -15.10 -1.62 -0.44
N LEU A 90 -14.33 -0.64 0.04
CA LEU A 90 -13.41 -0.82 1.15
C LEU A 90 -14.06 -0.46 2.48
N THR A 91 -13.94 -1.37 3.44
CA THR A 91 -14.23 -1.09 4.85
C THR A 91 -13.22 -0.09 5.41
N ASP A 92 -13.57 0.54 6.54
CA ASP A 92 -12.67 1.46 7.24
C ASP A 92 -11.31 0.81 7.60
N ALA A 93 -11.35 -0.42 8.11
CA ALA A 93 -10.13 -1.18 8.43
C ALA A 93 -9.25 -1.44 7.19
N GLN A 94 -9.85 -1.75 6.04
CA GLN A 94 -9.10 -1.93 4.79
C GLN A 94 -8.50 -0.63 4.28
N LYS A 95 -9.22 0.49 4.38
CA LYS A 95 -8.71 1.82 4.02
C LYS A 95 -7.50 2.21 4.88
N MET A 96 -7.60 2.03 6.19
CA MET A 96 -6.49 2.27 7.12
C MET A 96 -5.30 1.36 6.83
N CYS A 97 -5.55 0.07 6.56
CA CYS A 97 -4.49 -0.88 6.19
C CYS A 97 -3.76 -0.44 4.92
N ILE A 98 -4.49 -0.05 3.87
CA ILE A 98 -3.91 0.49 2.64
C ILE A 98 -3.02 1.69 2.98
N LEU A 99 -3.54 2.72 3.65
CA LEU A 99 -2.79 3.94 3.95
C LEU A 99 -1.49 3.67 4.73
N VAL A 100 -1.53 2.78 5.72
CA VAL A 100 -0.34 2.42 6.50
C VAL A 100 0.72 1.73 5.63
N ASN A 101 0.32 0.86 4.70
CA ASN A 101 1.27 0.25 3.77
C ASN A 101 1.80 1.27 2.75
N LEU A 102 0.96 2.18 2.25
CA LEU A 102 1.42 3.21 1.30
C LEU A 102 2.53 4.07 1.91
N ILE A 103 2.30 4.57 3.13
CA ILE A 103 3.30 5.43 3.76
C ILE A 103 4.55 4.66 4.19
N ASP A 104 4.41 3.39 4.56
CA ASP A 104 5.56 2.55 4.90
C ASP A 104 6.45 2.29 3.69
N SER A 105 5.86 2.08 2.50
CA SER A 105 6.60 1.95 1.26
C SER A 105 7.34 3.25 0.88
N SER A 106 6.72 4.41 1.04
CA SER A 106 7.35 5.70 0.71
C SER A 106 8.38 6.21 1.72
N LEU A 107 8.44 5.62 2.92
CA LEU A 107 9.41 6.01 3.96
C LEU A 107 10.66 5.14 3.98
N VAL A 108 10.81 4.18 3.06
CA VAL A 108 11.95 3.25 3.01
C VAL A 108 13.28 4.01 2.88
N ASP A 109 13.32 5.05 2.03
CA ASP A 109 14.50 5.89 1.80
C ASP A 109 14.54 7.15 2.67
N GLY A 110 13.59 7.28 3.61
CA GLY A 110 13.61 8.24 4.71
C GLY A 110 12.54 9.33 4.65
N GLN A 111 12.37 10.02 3.51
CA GLN A 111 11.32 11.02 3.33
C GLN A 111 10.58 10.78 2.01
N PRO A 112 9.24 10.87 1.99
CA PRO A 112 8.48 10.69 0.75
C PRO A 112 8.75 11.83 -0.21
N GLU A 113 8.89 11.51 -1.49
CA GLU A 113 9.05 12.51 -2.55
C GLU A 113 7.77 13.38 -2.71
N PRO A 114 7.85 14.60 -3.27
CA PRO A 114 6.69 15.47 -3.41
C PRO A 114 5.49 14.82 -4.13
N GLU A 115 5.75 14.01 -5.15
CA GLU A 115 4.75 13.28 -5.93
C GLU A 115 4.01 12.26 -5.07
N GLU A 116 4.73 11.54 -4.22
CA GLU A 116 4.18 10.57 -3.26
C GLU A 116 3.31 11.26 -2.22
N GLN A 117 3.74 12.42 -1.70
CA GLN A 117 2.96 13.21 -0.74
C GLN A 117 1.62 13.66 -1.35
N VAL A 118 1.65 14.17 -2.59
CA VAL A 118 0.44 14.57 -3.31
C VAL A 118 -0.48 13.37 -3.53
N LEU A 119 0.07 12.24 -3.94
CA LEU A 119 -0.70 11.01 -4.17
C LEU A 119 -1.32 10.49 -2.87
N PHE A 120 -0.57 10.47 -1.76
CA PHE A 120 -1.08 10.08 -0.45
C PHE A 120 -2.23 10.97 0.00
N GLY A 121 -2.13 12.29 -0.23
CA GLY A 121 -3.22 13.23 0.02
C GLY A 121 -4.51 12.91 -0.74
N LYS A 122 -4.40 12.42 -2.00
CA LYS A 122 -5.56 11.95 -2.77
C LYS A 122 -6.21 10.73 -2.12
N PHE A 123 -5.41 9.78 -1.62
CA PHE A 123 -5.92 8.60 -0.91
C PHE A 123 -6.65 8.98 0.38
N LEU A 124 -6.07 9.84 1.22
CA LEU A 124 -6.72 10.33 2.45
C LEU A 124 -8.08 10.97 2.14
N SER A 125 -8.10 11.88 1.17
CA SER A 125 -9.31 12.58 0.74
C SER A 125 -10.38 11.62 0.22
N ALA A 126 -10.01 10.72 -0.71
CA ALA A 126 -10.95 9.75 -1.27
C ALA A 126 -11.49 8.78 -0.21
N PHE A 127 -10.65 8.34 0.73
CA PHE A 127 -11.06 7.43 1.79
C PHE A 127 -11.89 8.09 2.89
N GLY A 128 -11.92 9.43 2.93
CA GLY A 128 -12.62 10.20 3.97
C GLY A 128 -11.86 10.17 5.31
N ILE A 129 -10.54 10.10 5.27
CA ILE A 129 -9.66 9.98 6.44
C ILE A 129 -8.89 11.29 6.59
N SER A 130 -9.10 12.00 7.70
CA SER A 130 -8.37 13.23 7.98
C SER A 130 -6.91 12.94 8.36
N GLU A 131 -6.03 13.91 8.11
CA GLU A 131 -4.64 13.85 8.58
C GLU A 131 -4.56 13.70 10.10
N GLU A 132 -5.42 14.39 10.85
CA GLU A 132 -5.50 14.28 12.31
C GLU A 132 -5.78 12.83 12.74
N ARG A 133 -6.74 12.17 12.08
CA ARG A 133 -7.07 10.77 12.36
C ARG A 133 -5.92 9.83 12.00
N PHE A 134 -5.20 10.12 10.92
CA PHE A 134 -4.11 9.26 10.44
C PHE A 134 -2.78 9.50 11.18
N ARG A 135 -2.59 10.67 11.79
CA ARG A 135 -1.34 11.09 12.45
C ARG A 135 -0.73 10.06 13.41
N PRO A 136 -1.47 9.41 14.33
CA PRO A 136 -0.86 8.41 15.21
C PRO A 136 -0.24 7.24 14.45
N PHE A 137 -0.82 6.83 13.32
CA PHE A 137 -0.29 5.75 12.49
C PHE A 137 0.95 6.19 11.72
N PHE A 138 0.94 7.41 11.17
CA PHE A 138 2.11 8.02 10.55
C PHE A 138 3.30 8.08 11.52
N GLU A 139 3.09 8.53 12.75
CA GLU A 139 4.12 8.60 13.79
C GLU A 139 4.74 7.22 14.10
N VAL A 140 3.91 6.17 14.15
CA VAL A 140 4.38 4.79 14.34
C VAL A 140 5.24 4.32 13.17
N ILE A 141 4.87 4.64 11.93
CA ILE A 141 5.65 4.24 10.76
C ILE A 141 6.95 5.04 10.64
N VAL A 142 6.94 6.32 10.95
CA VAL A 142 8.17 7.12 11.06
C VAL A 142 9.09 6.54 12.14
N LEU A 143 8.54 6.15 13.30
CA LEU A 143 9.32 5.47 14.34
C LEU A 143 9.90 4.14 13.85
N LYS A 144 9.12 3.32 13.13
CA LYS A 144 9.55 2.04 12.57
C LYS A 144 10.73 2.21 11.60
N ASN A 145 10.71 3.26 10.77
CA ASN A 145 11.72 3.49 9.72
C ASN A 145 12.92 4.33 10.18
N ASP A 146 12.89 4.93 11.37
CA ASP A 146 14.00 5.69 11.94
C ASP A 146 15.15 4.79 12.43
N ARG A 147 15.97 4.31 11.49
CA ARG A 147 17.15 3.46 11.78
C ARG A 147 18.30 4.23 12.43
N GLN A 148 18.27 5.57 12.39
CA GLN A 148 19.32 6.40 12.96
C GLN A 148 19.39 6.29 14.49
N VAL A 149 18.32 5.87 15.16
CA VAL A 149 18.34 5.55 16.59
C VAL A 149 19.44 4.56 16.97
N PHE A 150 19.88 3.68 16.05
CA PHE A 150 20.93 2.70 16.31
C PHE A 150 22.33 3.17 15.90
N THR A 151 22.44 4.11 14.96
CA THR A 151 23.71 4.48 14.31
C THR A 151 24.18 5.90 14.60
N ASN A 152 23.28 6.80 15.03
CA ASN A 152 23.61 8.17 15.41
C ASN A 152 23.70 8.29 16.94
N PRO A 153 24.91 8.46 17.53
CA PRO A 153 25.09 8.57 18.98
C PRO A 153 24.37 9.77 19.61
N ASN A 154 24.10 10.82 18.81
CA ASN A 154 23.45 12.05 19.25
C ASN A 154 21.98 12.10 18.83
N HIS A 155 21.37 10.95 18.51
CA HIS A 155 19.98 10.91 18.11
C HIS A 155 19.06 11.40 19.25
N PRO A 156 18.18 12.39 19.04
CA PRO A 156 17.42 13.02 20.12
C PRO A 156 16.50 12.04 20.85
N LYS A 157 16.01 11.00 20.18
CA LYS A 157 15.18 9.95 20.78
C LYS A 157 15.95 8.98 21.68
N ASN A 158 17.28 9.02 21.70
CA ASN A 158 18.11 8.19 22.56
C ASN A 158 18.36 8.82 23.95
N ASP A 159 17.85 10.03 24.18
CA ASP A 159 17.90 10.64 25.51
C ASP A 159 17.17 9.77 26.54
N SER A 160 17.79 9.54 27.71
CA SER A 160 17.23 8.71 28.78
C SER A 160 15.85 9.16 29.30
N SER A 161 15.54 10.45 29.15
CA SER A 161 14.26 11.06 29.53
C SER A 161 13.19 10.97 28.43
N TYR A 162 13.58 10.69 27.19
CA TYR A 162 12.65 10.57 26.07
C TYR A 162 11.70 9.38 26.25
N ARG A 163 10.43 9.58 25.92
CA ARG A 163 9.40 8.54 25.91
C ARG A 163 8.58 8.69 24.64
N VAL A 164 8.43 7.60 23.89
CA VAL A 164 7.54 7.56 22.73
C VAL A 164 6.10 7.82 23.20
N LYS A 165 5.45 8.78 22.57
CA LYS A 165 4.04 9.12 22.77
C LYS A 165 3.42 9.33 21.40
N LEU A 166 2.18 8.90 21.23
CA LEU A 166 1.41 9.17 20.02
C LEU A 166 0.55 10.41 20.24
N SER A 167 0.32 11.16 19.17
CA SER A 167 -0.75 12.15 19.11
C SER A 167 -2.08 11.42 19.24
N VAL A 168 -2.88 11.75 20.25
CA VAL A 168 -4.23 11.22 20.52
C VAL A 168 -5.22 12.35 20.64
#